data_AF-A0AAE0RMN6-F1
#
_entry.id   AF-A0AAE0RMN6-F1
#
_cell.length_a   1.000
_cell.length_b   1.000
_cell.length_c   1.000
_cell.angle_alpha   90.00
_cell.angle_beta   90.00
_cell.angle_gamma   90.00
#
_symmetry.space_group_name_H-M   'P 1'
#
loop_
_entity.id
_entity.type
_entity.pdbx_description
1 polymer ?
#
loop_
_entity_poly.entity_id
_entity_poly.type
_entity_poly.pdbx_seq_one_letter_code
_entity_poly.pdbx_strand_id
1 'polypeptide(L)'
;MADAGDETKKDAEENTEENGLEETRRSLEDFVTDHYNQQMDEGKMDATDEICDERTAKFFSRALAESRRMNAEVQKSNRKSEKLHTELGAERYVQWQAEHASEVLLPHEVELVKDSQYQ
;
A
#
# COMPACT_ATOMS: atom_id res chain seq x y z
N MET A 1 -48.77 -2.82 -37.38
CA MET A 1 -47.51 -2.07 -37.17
C MET A 1 -46.75 -2.90 -36.15
N ALA A 2 -45.82 -3.78 -36.58
CA ALA A 2 -44.37 -3.53 -36.75
C ALA A 2 -43.79 -2.98 -35.44
N ASP A 3 -42.82 -3.58 -34.73
CA ASP A 3 -41.47 -4.03 -35.13
C ASP A 3 -40.82 -4.62 -33.84
N ALA A 4 -40.43 -5.90 -33.75
CA ALA A 4 -39.06 -6.47 -33.80
C ALA A 4 -37.91 -5.71 -33.06
N GLY A 5 -37.03 -6.47 -32.38
CA GLY A 5 -35.71 -6.06 -31.89
C GLY A 5 -35.61 -6.09 -30.35
N ASP A 6 -35.06 -7.13 -29.69
CA ASP A 6 -33.66 -7.58 -29.71
C ASP A 6 -32.69 -6.46 -29.28
N GLU A 7 -32.06 -6.60 -28.12
CA GLU A 7 -30.61 -6.79 -28.01
C GLU A 7 -30.12 -6.72 -26.56
N THR A 8 -29.33 -7.74 -26.24
CA THR A 8 -28.49 -7.93 -25.06
C THR A 8 -27.39 -6.87 -24.88
N LYS A 9 -26.80 -6.87 -23.68
CA LYS A 9 -25.49 -6.27 -23.28
C LYS A 9 -25.59 -4.77 -22.96
N LYS A 10 -24.85 -4.23 -21.98
CA LYS A 10 -23.45 -4.50 -21.68
C LYS A 10 -23.11 -3.92 -20.31
N ASP A 11 -22.20 -4.59 -19.64
CA ASP A 11 -21.53 -4.19 -18.42
C ASP A 11 -21.08 -2.72 -18.47
N ALA A 12 -21.34 -2.01 -17.40
CA ALA A 12 -20.68 -0.75 -17.08
C ALA A 12 -20.25 -0.80 -15.61
N GLU A 13 -19.40 -1.78 -15.30
CA GLU A 13 -18.33 -1.56 -14.34
C GLU A 13 -17.42 -0.48 -14.94
N GLU A 14 -17.65 0.78 -14.56
CA GLU A 14 -16.71 1.86 -14.82
C GLU A 14 -16.05 2.26 -13.50
N ASN A 15 -15.01 1.49 -13.20
CA ASN A 15 -13.75 1.91 -12.61
C ASN A 15 -13.73 3.36 -12.08
N THR A 16 -14.06 3.52 -10.80
CA THR A 16 -13.72 4.74 -10.04
C THR A 16 -12.58 4.41 -9.08
N GLU A 17 -11.45 3.96 -9.63
CA GLU A 17 -10.19 3.78 -8.90
C GLU A 17 -9.13 4.74 -9.47
N GLU A 18 -9.43 6.04 -9.53
CA GLU A 18 -8.43 7.01 -10.00
C GLU A 18 -8.48 8.37 -9.28
N ASN A 19 -8.92 8.41 -8.02
CA ASN A 19 -8.84 9.60 -7.17
C ASN A 19 -8.07 9.41 -5.85
N GLY A 20 -7.53 8.21 -5.57
CA GLY A 20 -7.01 7.86 -4.24
C GLY A 20 -5.50 8.09 -4.01
N LEU A 21 -4.73 8.46 -5.04
CA LEU A 21 -3.26 8.48 -4.92
C LEU A 21 -2.67 9.79 -4.41
N GLU A 22 -3.37 10.93 -4.44
CA GLU A 22 -2.84 12.20 -3.90
C GLU A 22 -3.08 12.39 -2.39
N GLU A 23 -4.02 11.67 -1.77
CA GLU A 23 -4.20 11.70 -0.30
C GLU A 23 -3.14 10.87 0.47
N THR A 24 -2.28 10.13 -0.24
CA THR A 24 -1.36 9.13 0.31
C THR A 24 -0.18 9.67 1.14
N ARG A 25 -0.14 10.97 1.46
CA ARG A 25 0.92 11.57 2.29
C ARG A 25 0.46 12.18 3.61
N ARG A 26 -0.79 12.00 4.01
CA ARG A 26 -1.22 12.37 5.37
C ARG A 26 -0.94 11.20 6.32
N SER A 27 -0.36 11.49 7.48
CA SER A 27 -0.12 10.46 8.48
C SER A 27 -1.46 9.95 9.02
N LEU A 28 -1.52 8.71 9.51
CA LEU A 28 -2.73 8.18 10.15
C LEU A 28 -3.17 9.06 11.36
N GLU A 29 -2.24 9.78 11.99
CA GLU A 29 -2.54 10.73 13.07
C GLU A 29 -3.31 11.94 12.53
N ASP A 30 -2.92 12.46 11.38
CA ASP A 30 -3.58 13.58 10.72
C ASP A 30 -5.00 13.19 10.31
N PHE A 31 -5.17 12.00 9.72
CA PHE A 31 -6.50 11.47 9.36
C PHE A 31 -7.43 11.36 10.57
N VAL A 32 -6.95 10.78 11.68
CA VAL A 32 -7.74 10.62 12.91
C VAL A 32 -8.10 11.98 13.51
N THR A 33 -7.17 12.94 13.48
CA THR A 33 -7.37 14.29 14.02
C THR A 33 -8.36 15.09 13.17
N ASP A 34 -8.20 15.07 11.84
CA ASP A 34 -9.07 15.76 10.90
C ASP A 34 -10.51 15.27 11.04
N HIS A 35 -10.71 13.95 11.08
CA HIS A 35 -12.04 13.35 11.21
C HIS A 35 -12.67 13.60 12.58
N TYR A 36 -11.86 13.61 13.65
CA TYR A 36 -12.34 13.96 14.98
C TYR A 36 -12.85 15.41 15.03
N ASN A 37 -12.06 16.36 14.51
CA ASN A 37 -12.45 17.76 14.45
C ASN A 37 -13.70 17.97 13.58
N GLN A 38 -13.79 17.29 12.44
CA GLN A 38 -14.98 17.32 11.60
C GLN A 38 -16.23 16.83 12.34
N GLN A 39 -16.12 15.75 13.12
CA GLN A 39 -17.26 15.25 13.90
C GLN A 39 -17.68 16.18 15.03
N MET A 40 -16.73 16.94 15.61
CA MET A 40 -17.03 18.00 16.58
C MET A 40 -17.77 19.16 15.91
N ASP A 41 -17.30 19.62 14.75
CA ASP A 41 -17.89 20.73 14.00
C ASP A 41 -19.30 20.40 13.48
N GLU A 42 -19.55 19.14 13.15
CA GLU A 42 -20.86 18.62 12.71
C GLU A 42 -21.84 18.38 13.88
N GLY A 43 -21.43 18.62 15.14
CA GLY A 43 -22.28 18.39 16.32
C GLY A 43 -22.54 16.90 16.62
N LYS A 44 -21.83 15.98 15.97
CA LYS A 44 -21.99 14.52 16.17
C LYS A 44 -21.44 14.06 17.52
N MET A 45 -20.65 14.90 18.18
CA MET A 45 -20.04 14.67 19.48
C MET A 45 -20.67 15.51 20.60
N ASP A 46 -21.79 16.19 20.34
CA ASP A 46 -22.51 16.94 21.36
C ASP A 46 -22.88 16.00 22.53
N ALA A 47 -22.67 16.49 23.76
CA ALA A 47 -22.86 15.70 24.96
C ALA A 47 -24.32 15.19 25.05
N THR A 48 -24.48 13.88 24.99
CA THR A 48 -25.75 13.16 25.16
C THR A 48 -25.60 12.17 26.31
N ASP A 49 -26.69 11.55 26.76
CA ASP A 49 -26.62 10.47 27.77
C ASP A 49 -25.71 9.30 27.30
N GLU A 50 -25.54 9.15 25.99
CA GLU A 50 -24.69 8.12 25.38
C GLU A 50 -23.26 8.59 25.06
N ILE A 51 -23.03 9.89 24.82
CA ILE A 51 -21.73 10.47 24.44
C ILE A 51 -21.30 11.45 25.53
N CYS A 52 -20.30 11.03 26.32
CA CYS A 52 -19.67 11.85 27.34
C CYS A 52 -18.28 12.28 26.87
N ASP A 53 -17.95 13.57 27.03
CA ASP A 53 -16.67 14.18 26.63
C ASP A 53 -15.45 13.39 27.12
N GLU A 54 -15.49 12.89 28.36
CA GLU A 54 -14.40 12.10 28.93
C GLU A 54 -14.20 10.78 28.17
N ARG A 55 -15.31 10.13 27.77
CA ARG A 55 -15.27 8.89 27.01
C ARG A 55 -14.74 9.16 25.60
N THR A 56 -15.20 10.23 24.96
CA THR A 56 -14.77 10.65 23.63
C THR A 56 -13.28 10.97 23.60
N ALA A 57 -12.77 11.74 24.57
CA ALA A 57 -11.35 12.05 24.71
C ALA A 57 -10.49 10.78 24.92
N LYS A 58 -10.99 9.80 25.69
CA LYS A 58 -10.33 8.49 25.86
C LYS A 58 -10.29 7.68 24.55
N PHE A 59 -11.35 7.71 23.74
CA PHE A 59 -11.35 7.06 22.43
C PHE A 59 -10.38 7.73 21.46
N PHE A 60 -10.39 9.07 21.39
CA PHE A 60 -9.51 9.84 20.53
C PHE A 60 -8.03 9.62 20.87
N SER A 61 -7.67 9.71 22.16
CA SER A 61 -6.30 9.44 22.62
C SER A 61 -5.82 8.02 22.31
N ARG A 62 -6.71 7.02 22.42
CA ARG A 62 -6.40 5.64 22.01
C ARG A 62 -6.20 5.51 20.51
N ALA A 63 -7.05 6.16 19.71
CA ALA A 63 -6.93 6.16 18.26
C ALA A 63 -5.60 6.81 17.81
N LEU A 64 -5.19 7.92 18.43
CA LEU A 64 -3.89 8.53 18.19
C LEU A 64 -2.72 7.61 18.59
N ALA A 65 -2.77 6.99 19.76
CA ALA A 65 -1.73 6.06 20.19
C ALA A 65 -1.59 4.86 19.24
N GLU A 66 -2.72 4.33 18.76
CA GLU A 66 -2.74 3.22 17.82
C GLU A 66 -2.24 3.63 16.42
N SER A 67 -2.65 4.81 15.93
CA SER A 67 -2.16 5.34 14.64
C SER A 67 -0.63 5.53 14.64
N ARG A 68 -0.05 6.02 15.74
CA ARG A 68 1.41 6.08 15.96
C ARG A 68 2.05 4.71 15.89
N ARG A 69 1.46 3.73 16.56
CA ARG A 69 1.95 2.35 16.58
C ARG A 69 1.95 1.74 15.18
N MET A 70 0.89 1.96 14.41
CA MET A 70 0.76 1.48 13.03
C MET A 70 1.78 2.16 12.12
N ASN A 71 1.94 3.48 12.20
CA ASN A 71 2.96 4.22 11.44
C ASN A 71 4.37 3.66 11.72
N ALA A 72 4.68 3.37 12.99
CA ALA A 72 5.97 2.78 13.36
C ALA A 72 6.17 1.38 12.78
N GLU A 73 5.13 0.54 12.75
CA GLU A 73 5.23 -0.81 12.17
C GLU A 73 5.38 -0.76 10.64
N VAL A 74 4.71 0.18 9.96
CA VAL A 74 4.90 0.41 8.52
C VAL A 74 6.34 0.83 8.22
N GLN A 75 6.89 1.79 8.97
CA GLN A 75 8.28 2.21 8.81
C GLN A 75 9.26 1.05 9.04
N LYS A 76 9.00 0.22 10.04
CA LYS A 76 9.80 -0.98 10.33
C LYS A 76 9.72 -2.01 9.20
N SER A 77 8.54 -2.22 8.64
CA SER A 77 8.32 -3.11 7.49
C SER A 77 9.09 -2.61 6.27
N ASN A 78 9.00 -1.30 5.95
CA ASN A 78 9.71 -0.69 4.83
C ASN A 78 11.22 -0.84 4.98
N ARG A 79 11.77 -0.56 6.17
CA ARG A 79 13.20 -0.79 6.47
C ARG A 79 13.62 -2.24 6.27
N LYS A 80 12.76 -3.19 6.64
CA LYS A 80 13.04 -4.61 6.44
C LYS A 80 13.03 -4.98 4.95
N SER A 81 12.09 -4.44 4.18
CA SER A 81 12.02 -4.62 2.73
C SER A 81 13.26 -4.02 2.05
N GLU A 82 13.62 -2.78 2.37
CA GLU A 82 14.84 -2.12 1.86
C GLU A 82 16.10 -2.93 2.17
N LYS A 83 16.20 -3.46 3.40
CA LYS A 83 17.31 -4.32 3.81
C LYS A 83 17.36 -5.60 2.99
N LEU A 84 16.24 -6.28 2.79
CA LEU A 84 16.17 -7.49 1.96
C LEU A 84 16.50 -7.20 0.50
N HIS A 85 16.03 -6.08 -0.05
CA HIS A 85 16.40 -5.65 -1.39
C HIS A 85 17.90 -5.34 -1.50
N THR A 86 18.51 -4.80 -0.46
CA THR A 86 19.96 -4.55 -0.45
C THR A 86 20.75 -5.86 -0.34
N GLU A 87 20.32 -6.79 0.52
CA GLU A 87 21.04 -8.04 0.77
C GLU A 87 20.86 -9.08 -0.34
N LEU A 88 19.67 -9.15 -0.92
CA LEU A 88 19.23 -10.24 -1.81
C LEU A 88 18.67 -9.72 -3.14
N GLY A 89 18.81 -8.43 -3.42
CA GLY A 89 18.26 -7.82 -4.63
C GLY A 89 18.96 -8.24 -5.91
N ALA A 90 18.63 -7.53 -6.98
CA ALA A 90 19.07 -7.85 -8.35
C ALA A 90 20.58 -8.05 -8.45
N GLU A 91 21.38 -7.22 -7.78
CA GLU A 91 22.84 -7.33 -7.79
C GLU A 91 23.32 -8.68 -7.23
N ARG A 92 22.80 -9.08 -6.06
CA ARG A 92 23.17 -10.36 -5.44
C ARG A 92 22.72 -11.55 -6.27
N TYR A 93 21.54 -11.45 -6.87
CA TYR A 93 21.02 -12.47 -7.78
C TYR A 93 21.91 -12.65 -9.02
N VAL A 94 22.31 -11.55 -9.67
CA VAL A 94 23.22 -11.58 -10.82
C VAL A 94 24.58 -12.17 -10.43
N GLN A 95 25.10 -11.79 -9.26
CA GLN A 95 26.35 -12.36 -8.76
C GLN A 95 26.26 -13.88 -8.59
N TRP A 96 25.20 -14.38 -7.94
CA TRP A 96 25.01 -15.82 -7.76
C TRP A 96 24.82 -16.57 -9.07
N GLN A 97 24.13 -15.98 -10.04
CA GLN A 97 24.02 -16.57 -11.38
C GLN A 97 25.38 -16.66 -12.07
N ALA A 98 26.21 -15.62 -11.97
CA ALA A 98 27.54 -15.61 -12.54
C ALA A 98 28.46 -16.65 -11.86
N GLU A 99 28.41 -16.74 -10.53
CA GLU A 99 29.14 -17.75 -9.75
C GLU A 99 28.71 -19.16 -10.17
N HIS A 100 27.41 -19.44 -10.19
CA HIS A 100 26.89 -20.76 -10.58
C HIS A 100 27.21 -21.14 -12.03
N ALA A 101 27.08 -20.20 -12.96
CA ALA A 101 27.45 -20.41 -14.37
C ALA A 101 28.92 -20.80 -14.50
N SER A 102 29.81 -20.19 -13.70
CA SER A 102 31.24 -20.52 -13.74
C SER A 102 31.59 -21.90 -13.20
N GLU A 103 30.74 -22.48 -12.33
CA GLU A 103 30.95 -23.82 -11.76
C GLU A 103 30.38 -24.93 -12.65
N VAL A 104 29.27 -24.66 -13.34
CA VAL A 104 28.50 -25.70 -14.05
C VAL A 104 28.78 -25.70 -15.56
N LEU A 105 29.04 -24.54 -16.15
CA LEU A 105 29.14 -24.40 -17.60
C LEU A 105 30.58 -24.48 -18.09
N LEU A 106 30.75 -24.96 -19.31
CA LEU A 106 32.03 -24.84 -20.01
C LEU A 106 32.29 -23.37 -20.35
N PRO A 107 33.57 -22.94 -20.52
CA PRO A 107 33.88 -21.52 -20.72
C PRO A 107 33.13 -20.82 -21.86
N HIS A 108 32.86 -21.55 -22.96
CA HIS A 108 32.13 -21.02 -24.12
C HIS A 108 30.62 -20.86 -23.88
N GLU A 109 30.05 -21.61 -22.94
CA GLU A 109 28.63 -21.54 -22.57
C GLU A 109 28.38 -20.39 -21.58
N VAL A 110 29.40 -20.01 -20.79
CA VAL A 110 29.35 -18.84 -19.89
C VAL A 110 29.20 -17.53 -20.67
N GLU A 111 29.85 -17.38 -21.82
CA GLU A 111 29.74 -16.19 -22.68
C GLU A 111 28.31 -16.02 -23.21
N LEU A 112 27.66 -17.10 -23.65
CA LEU A 112 26.28 -17.08 -24.15
C LEU A 112 25.27 -16.64 -23.08
N VAL A 113 25.46 -17.07 -21.82
CA VAL A 113 24.59 -16.66 -20.70
C VAL A 113 24.75 -15.18 -20.40
N LYS A 114 26.00 -14.67 -20.39
CA LYS A 114 26.25 -13.23 -20.17
C LYS A 114 25.55 -12.38 -21.23
N ASP A 115 25.63 -12.76 -22.49
CA ASP A 115 25.00 -12.00 -23.60
C ASP A 115 23.46 -11.99 -23.49
N SER A 116 22.85 -13.06 -22.98
CA SER A 116 21.40 -13.15 -22.79
C SER A 116 20.85 -12.33 -21.62
N GLN A 117 21.68 -11.95 -20.64
CA GLN A 117 21.25 -11.23 -19.44
C GLN A 117 21.17 -9.71 -19.61
N TYR A 118 21.69 -9.16 -20.72
CA TYR A 118 21.70 -7.72 -21.01
C TYR A 118 20.80 -7.30 -22.19
N GLN A 119 19.89 -8.18 -22.63
CA GLN A 119 18.81 -7.87 -23.59
C GLN A 119 17.49 -7.61 -22.87
#